data_AF-A0A842RBN9-F1
#
_entry.id   AF-A0A842RBN9-F1
#
_cell.length_a   1.000
_cell.length_b   1.000
_cell.length_c   1.000
_cell.angle_alpha   90.00
_cell.angle_beta   90.00
_cell.angle_gamma   90.00
#
_symmetry.space_group_name_H-M   'P 1'
#
loop_
_entity.id
_entity.type
_entity.pdbx_description
1 polymer ?
#
loop_
_entity_poly.entity_id
_entity_poly.type
_entity_poly.pdbx_seq_one_letter_code
_entity_poly.pdbx_strand_id
1 'polypeptide(L)'
;MDIETDEIMKKLNLVEETILQIKKLLNPGKEHAKKKPNESVETKEEQENGTKRITCPNCNSLNFTKHEDKTKVIYYHQGAPIYGKKGVCNQCGTEFSLN
;
A
#
# COMPACT_ATOMS: atom_id res chain seq x y z
N MET A 1 -48.97 -8.49 10.71
CA MET A 1 -47.67 -8.15 10.09
C MET A 1 -47.56 -9.02 8.86
N ASP A 2 -47.48 -8.39 7.69
CA ASP A 2 -47.54 -9.06 6.39
C ASP A 2 -46.33 -9.96 6.18
N ILE A 3 -46.54 -11.19 5.71
CA ILE A 3 -45.50 -12.22 5.55
C ILE A 3 -44.33 -11.70 4.69
N GLU A 4 -44.63 -10.85 3.70
CA GLU A 4 -43.61 -10.20 2.86
C GLU A 4 -42.71 -9.25 3.66
N THR A 5 -43.25 -8.54 4.66
CA THR A 5 -42.44 -7.61 5.49
C THR A 5 -41.48 -8.36 6.41
N ASP A 6 -41.85 -9.56 6.88
CA ASP A 6 -40.97 -10.41 7.70
C ASP A 6 -39.80 -10.98 6.89
N GLU A 7 -40.07 -11.40 5.65
CA GLU A 7 -39.04 -11.91 4.76
C GLU A 7 -38.05 -10.81 4.32
N ILE A 8 -38.55 -9.59 4.11
CA ILE A 8 -37.72 -8.42 3.82
C ILE A 8 -36.82 -8.07 5.02
N MET A 9 -37.34 -8.07 6.24
CA MET A 9 -36.53 -7.81 7.44
C MET A 9 -35.43 -8.85 7.65
N LYS A 10 -35.72 -10.14 7.41
CA LYS A 10 -34.71 -11.21 7.47
C LYS A 10 -33.57 -10.98 6.48
N LYS A 11 -33.89 -10.58 5.25
CA LYS A 11 -32.88 -10.29 4.21
C LYS A 11 -32.05 -9.05 4.57
N LEU A 12 -32.65 -8.02 5.15
CA LEU A 12 -31.93 -6.82 5.62
C LEU A 12 -30.91 -7.16 6.71
N ASN A 13 -31.30 -7.96 7.71
CA ASN A 13 -30.39 -8.38 8.78
C ASN A 13 -29.20 -9.18 8.23
N LEU A 14 -29.44 -10.10 7.29
CA LEU A 14 -28.37 -10.85 6.61
C LEU A 14 -27.39 -9.94 5.87
N VAL A 15 -27.89 -8.89 5.21
CA VAL A 15 -27.05 -7.90 4.52
C VAL A 15 -26.21 -7.10 5.52
N GLU A 16 -26.79 -6.67 6.64
CA GLU A 16 -26.06 -5.95 7.69
C GLU A 16 -24.93 -6.77 8.31
N GLU A 17 -25.19 -8.04 8.63
CA GLU A 17 -24.18 -8.97 9.14
C GLU A 17 -23.04 -9.18 8.14
N THR A 18 -23.38 -9.34 6.86
CA THR A 18 -22.40 -9.53 5.78
C THR A 18 -21.51 -8.30 5.62
N ILE A 19 -22.08 -7.09 5.66
CA ILE A 19 -21.33 -5.83 5.60
C ILE A 19 -20.35 -5.75 6.78
N LEU A 20 -20.76 -6.19 7.97
CA LEU A 20 -19.93 -6.15 9.17
C LEU A 20 -18.76 -7.14 9.09
N GLN A 21 -18.95 -8.31 8.50
CA GLN A 21 -17.88 -9.27 8.21
C GLN A 21 -16.89 -8.72 7.19
N ILE A 22 -17.36 -8.12 6.09
CA ILE A 22 -16.50 -7.50 5.07
C ILE A 22 -15.64 -6.39 5.68
N LYS A 23 -16.22 -5.53 6.53
CA LYS A 23 -15.48 -4.46 7.23
C LYS A 23 -14.37 -4.97 8.14
N LYS A 24 -14.54 -6.15 8.75
CA LYS A 24 -13.50 -6.81 9.55
C LYS A 24 -12.37 -7.34 8.67
N LEU A 25 -12.69 -7.88 7.49
CA LEU A 25 -11.69 -8.36 6.53
C LEU A 25 -10.91 -7.22 5.86
N LEU A 26 -11.56 -6.08 5.62
CA LEU A 26 -10.95 -4.90 5.01
C LEU A 26 -10.08 -4.07 5.99
N ASN A 27 -10.18 -4.32 7.30
CA ASN A 27 -9.25 -3.78 8.29
C ASN A 27 -8.31 -4.89 8.77
N PRO A 28 -7.32 -5.33 7.97
CA PRO A 28 -6.24 -6.13 8.52
C PRO A 28 -5.52 -5.25 9.54
N GLY A 29 -5.67 -5.63 10.81
CA GLY A 29 -5.00 -5.00 11.93
C GLY A 29 -3.54 -4.76 11.59
N LYS A 30 -3.13 -3.50 11.70
CA LYS A 30 -1.76 -3.10 11.95
C LYS A 30 -1.34 -3.77 13.25
N GLU A 31 -0.81 -4.99 13.23
CA GLU A 31 -0.08 -5.55 14.38
C GLU A 31 0.83 -6.73 14.01
N HIS A 32 2.13 -6.39 14.02
CA HIS A 32 3.31 -7.22 14.27
C HIS A 32 3.89 -8.14 13.19
N ALA A 33 5.00 -7.66 12.60
CA ALA A 33 6.25 -8.44 12.59
C ALA A 33 7.44 -7.53 12.96
N LYS A 34 8.14 -7.93 14.03
CA LYS A 34 9.29 -7.27 14.65
C LYS A 34 10.50 -7.17 13.72
N LYS A 35 11.11 -5.98 13.72
CA LYS A 35 12.54 -5.62 13.65
C LYS A 35 13.55 -6.69 13.14
N LYS A 36 14.27 -6.35 12.08
CA LYS A 36 15.74 -6.43 12.09
C LYS A 36 16.30 -5.00 12.00
N PRO A 37 17.19 -4.59 12.91
CA PRO A 37 17.90 -3.33 12.78
C PRO A 37 19.04 -3.53 11.79
N ASN A 38 19.11 -2.70 10.76
CA ASN A 38 20.43 -2.28 10.30
C ASN A 38 20.34 -0.84 9.86
N GLU A 39 21.17 -0.03 10.49
CA GLU A 39 21.51 1.33 10.11
C GLU A 39 21.63 1.46 8.59
N SER A 40 20.89 2.41 8.03
CA SER A 40 21.50 3.68 7.63
C SER A 40 20.43 4.75 7.63
N VAL A 41 20.64 5.71 8.51
CA VAL A 41 20.17 7.09 8.41
C VAL A 41 20.54 7.63 7.03
N GLU A 42 19.74 8.60 6.57
CA GLU A 42 19.95 9.54 5.45
C GLU A 42 18.84 9.38 4.40
N THR A 43 18.13 10.40 3.94
CA THR A 43 17.97 11.81 4.29
C THR A 43 16.62 12.19 3.71
N LYS A 44 15.92 13.12 4.36
CA LYS A 44 14.80 13.85 3.74
C LYS A 44 15.34 14.57 2.50
N GLU A 45 15.19 13.97 1.33
CA GLU A 45 15.37 14.70 0.08
C GLU A 45 14.00 14.86 -0.59
N GLU A 46 13.40 15.98 -0.20
CA GLU A 46 12.47 16.75 -1.00
C GLU A 46 13.15 17.08 -2.34
N GLN A 47 13.11 16.14 -3.28
CA GLN A 47 13.48 16.37 -4.68
C GLN A 47 12.19 16.54 -5.47
N GLU A 48 11.70 17.78 -5.45
CA GLU A 48 10.98 18.38 -6.57
C GLU A 48 11.85 18.22 -7.83
N ASN A 49 11.63 17.14 -8.56
CA ASN A 49 12.08 17.06 -9.95
C ASN A 49 10.81 16.99 -10.79
N GLY A 50 10.52 18.06 -11.53
CA GLY A 50 9.21 18.37 -12.12
C GLY A 50 8.62 17.27 -13.01
N THR A 51 7.94 16.29 -12.41
CA THR A 51 7.51 15.07 -13.08
C THR A 51 6.12 14.64 -12.63
N LYS A 52 5.41 13.99 -13.55
CA LYS A 52 4.03 13.47 -13.44
C LYS A 52 3.69 13.05 -12.01
N ARG A 53 2.51 13.44 -11.52
CA ARG A 53 1.99 12.98 -10.22
C ARG A 53 1.91 11.45 -10.22
N ILE A 54 2.94 10.79 -9.70
CA ILE A 54 2.95 9.33 -9.53
C ILE A 54 1.99 9.02 -8.39
N THR A 55 0.95 8.26 -8.67
CA THR A 55 -0.02 7.79 -7.68
C THR A 55 0.24 6.33 -7.36
N CYS A 56 -0.01 5.95 -6.12
CA CYS A 56 0.00 4.53 -5.74
C CYS A 56 -1.06 3.78 -6.58
N PRO A 57 -0.69 2.69 -7.29
CA PRO A 57 -1.62 1.94 -8.14
C PRO A 57 -2.70 1.19 -7.35
N ASN A 58 -2.52 1.04 -6.03
CA ASN A 58 -3.45 0.29 -5.17
C ASN A 58 -4.47 1.19 -4.45
N CYS A 59 -4.06 2.37 -3.98
CA CYS A 59 -4.92 3.25 -3.17
C CYS A 59 -4.99 4.69 -3.66
N ASN A 60 -4.37 4.99 -4.81
CA ASN A 60 -4.31 6.32 -5.42
C ASN A 60 -3.66 7.41 -4.57
N SER A 61 -3.06 7.05 -3.42
CA SER A 61 -2.34 8.01 -2.60
C SER A 61 -1.12 8.55 -3.32
N LEU A 62 -0.86 9.84 -3.12
CA LEU A 62 0.37 10.52 -3.54
C LEU A 62 1.50 10.38 -2.51
N ASN A 63 1.21 9.78 -1.35
CA ASN A 63 2.15 9.67 -0.26
C ASN A 63 2.89 8.32 -0.32
N PHE A 64 4.14 8.34 -0.79
CA PHE A 64 5.00 7.18 -0.88
C PHE A 64 6.46 7.55 -0.66
N THR A 65 7.25 6.59 -0.19
CA THR A 65 8.70 6.72 0.03
C THR A 65 9.44 6.03 -1.10
N LYS A 66 10.51 6.65 -1.61
CA LYS A 66 11.33 6.08 -2.69
C LYS A 66 12.51 5.30 -2.08
N HIS A 67 12.77 4.12 -2.61
CA HIS A 67 13.90 3.28 -2.23
C HIS A 67 14.59 2.71 -3.46
N GLU A 68 15.85 2.31 -3.31
CA GLU A 68 16.54 1.51 -4.31
C GLU A 68 16.01 0.07 -4.32
N ASP A 69 15.78 -0.46 -5.51
CA ASP A 69 15.44 -1.84 -5.74
C ASP A 69 16.70 -2.65 -6.06
N LYS A 70 17.31 -3.19 -5.00
CA LYS A 70 18.53 -4.00 -5.11
C LYS A 70 18.33 -5.32 -5.88
N THR A 71 17.09 -5.70 -6.19
CA THR A 71 16.80 -6.88 -7.04
C THR A 71 16.95 -6.57 -8.53
N LYS A 72 16.94 -5.28 -8.89
CA LYS A 72 16.98 -4.82 -10.28
C LYS A 72 18.20 -3.91 -10.49
N VAL A 73 19.29 -4.50 -10.99
CA VAL A 73 20.45 -3.74 -11.46
C VAL A 73 20.12 -3.18 -12.85
N ILE A 74 20.22 -1.86 -13.01
CA ILE A 74 20.03 -1.20 -14.31
C ILE A 74 21.31 -1.31 -15.12
N TYR A 75 22.44 -0.92 -14.53
CA TYR A 75 23.76 -0.99 -15.17
C TYR A 75 24.87 -0.90 -14.12
N TYR A 76 26.12 -1.15 -14.53
CA TYR A 76 27.29 -0.99 -13.68
C TYR A 76 28.05 0.28 -14.07
N HIS A 77 28.31 1.16 -13.11
CA HIS A 77 29.12 2.35 -13.29
C HIS A 77 30.46 2.17 -12.55
N GLN A 78 31.56 2.10 -13.30
CA GLN A 78 32.91 1.93 -12.74
C GLN A 78 33.02 0.75 -11.74
N GLY A 79 32.34 -0.36 -12.04
CA GLY A 79 32.32 -1.55 -11.19
C GLY A 79 31.30 -1.53 -10.04
N ALA A 80 30.63 -0.40 -9.79
CA ALA A 80 29.53 -0.32 -8.82
C ALA A 80 28.16 -0.54 -9.51
N PRO A 81 27.28 -1.40 -8.96
CA PRO A 81 25.93 -1.58 -9.51
C PRO A 81 25.05 -0.36 -9.22
N ILE A 82 24.35 0.12 -10.25
CA ILE A 82 23.29 1.12 -10.12
C ILE A 82 21.95 0.40 -10.15
N TYR A 83 21.17 0.60 -9.10
CA TYR A 83 19.90 -0.08 -8.88
C TYR A 83 18.71 0.71 -9.42
N GLY A 84 17.62 -0.01 -9.71
CA GLY A 84 16.33 0.58 -10.01
C GLY A 84 15.74 1.34 -8.83
N LYS A 85 14.71 2.15 -9.08
CA LYS A 85 13.96 2.82 -8.02
C LYS A 85 12.60 2.13 -7.85
N LYS A 86 12.18 1.99 -6.60
CA LYS A 86 10.84 1.55 -6.21
C LYS A 86 10.20 2.53 -5.24
N GLY A 87 8.89 2.64 -5.28
CA GLY A 87 8.06 3.42 -4.37
C GLY A 87 7.35 2.47 -3.41
N VAL A 88 7.33 2.81 -2.12
CA VAL A 88 6.55 2.12 -1.10
C VAL A 88 5.49 3.08 -0.61
N CYS A 89 4.22 2.75 -0.82
CA CYS A 89 3.12 3.61 -0.40
C CYS A 89 3.02 3.68 1.12
N ASN A 90 3.02 4.89 1.68
CA ASN A 90 2.93 5.09 3.14
C ASN A 90 1.51 4.91 3.68
N GLN A 91 0.51 4.79 2.81
CA GLN A 91 -0.89 4.56 3.19
C GLN A 91 -1.26 3.08 3.22
N CYS A 92 -0.94 2.33 2.16
CA CYS A 92 -1.35 0.93 2.02
C CYS A 92 -0.18 -0.07 2.02
N GLY A 93 1.07 0.40 2.05
CA GLY A 93 2.26 -0.47 2.06
C GLY A 93 2.63 -1.09 0.71
N THR A 94 1.86 -0.86 -0.35
CA THR A 94 2.16 -1.42 -1.68
C THR A 94 3.50 -0.92 -2.20
N GLU A 95 4.35 -1.85 -2.63
CA GLU A 95 5.58 -1.59 -3.36
C GLU A 95 5.31 -1.56 -4.86
N PHE A 96 5.84 -0.57 -5.57
CA PHE A 96 5.69 -0.44 -7.02
C PHE A 96 6.95 0.15 -7.67
N SER A 97 7.24 -0.23 -8.91
CA SER A 97 8.43 0.28 -9.62
C SER A 97 8.25 1.74 -10.05
N LEU A 98 9.29 2.55 -9.85
CA LEU A 98 9.37 3.93 -10.32
C LEU A 98 10.31 3.93 -11.54
N ASN A 99 9.74 3.76 -12.74
CA ASN A 99 10.47 3.87 -13.99
C ASN A 99 10.45 5.30 -14.53
#